data_AF-A0A973MZT9-F1
#
_entry.id   AF-A0A973MZT9-F1
#
_cell.length_a   1.000
_cell.length_b   1.000
_cell.length_c   1.000
_cell.angle_alpha   90.00
_cell.angle_beta   90.00
_cell.angle_gamma   90.00
#
_symmetry.space_group_name_H-M   'P 1'
#
loop_
_entity.id
_entity.type
_entity.pdbx_description
1 polymer ?
#
loop_
_entity_poly.entity_id
_entity_poly.type
_entity_poly.pdbx_seq_one_letter_code
_entity_poly.pdbx_strand_id
1 'polypeptide(L)'
;MIPIDINSPCGDTRPGGDMELYDFRVRGPDGKEYCRVPVYRETLPNGRTYETTELGRRDEDNFGPVTIPPDHVWLMGDNRDDSADSRVPTWNQGLGGPVPWENIGGRAEFITFSLDGSTVWWNPLTWFEALRHGRAGKSLRKS
;
A
#
# COMPACT_ATOMS: atom_id res chain seq x y z
N MET A 1 12.55 1.64 4.81
CA MET A 1 12.17 2.78 5.65
C MET A 1 11.52 3.81 4.75
N ILE A 2 10.33 4.27 5.10
CA ILE A 2 9.56 5.27 4.36
C ILE A 2 9.68 6.59 5.13
N PRO A 3 10.07 7.72 4.51
CA PRO A 3 10.10 9.00 5.21
C PRO A 3 8.72 9.35 5.79
N ILE A 4 8.70 9.89 7.00
CA ILE A 4 7.45 10.41 7.58
C ILE A 4 7.19 11.82 7.04
N ASP A 5 6.01 12.02 6.49
CA ASP A 5 5.53 13.31 6.00
C ASP A 5 3.99 13.40 6.09
N ILE A 6 3.40 14.47 5.54
CA ILE A 6 1.95 14.75 5.64
C ILE A 6 1.13 13.65 4.97
N ASN A 7 1.59 13.14 3.82
CA ASN A 7 0.91 12.07 3.08
C ASN A 7 1.24 10.65 3.60
N SER A 8 2.23 10.51 4.48
CA SER A 8 2.66 9.23 5.03
C SER A 8 3.08 9.40 6.49
N PRO A 9 2.11 9.64 7.40
CA PRO A 9 2.41 10.06 8.76
C PRO A 9 2.99 8.94 9.64
N CYS A 10 2.84 7.66 9.27
CA CYS A 10 3.18 6.50 10.12
C CYS A 10 2.39 6.49 11.42
N GLY A 11 1.06 6.43 11.28
CA GLY A 11 0.11 6.51 12.38
C GLY A 11 -0.10 7.92 12.92
N ASP A 12 -1.20 8.10 13.64
CA ASP A 12 -1.69 9.37 14.19
C ASP A 12 -2.25 9.15 15.60
N THR A 13 -1.70 9.87 16.58
CA THR A 13 -2.14 9.79 17.98
C THR A 13 -3.25 10.77 18.33
N ARG A 14 -3.72 11.58 17.36
CA ARG A 14 -4.86 12.47 17.57
C ARG A 14 -6.13 11.64 17.81
N PRO A 15 -7.15 12.19 18.50
CA PRO A 15 -8.42 11.49 18.68
C PRO A 15 -9.02 11.06 17.34
N GLY A 16 -9.27 9.75 17.18
CA GLY A 16 -9.75 9.16 15.92
C GLY A 16 -8.65 8.86 14.89
N GLY A 17 -7.38 9.04 15.24
CA GLY A 17 -6.22 8.65 14.44
C GLY A 17 -5.91 7.16 14.54
N ASP A 18 -5.28 6.63 13.49
CA ASP A 18 -4.78 5.26 13.45
C ASP A 18 -3.45 5.15 14.20
N MET A 19 -3.47 4.55 15.39
CA MET A 19 -2.28 4.39 16.22
C MET A 19 -1.44 3.17 15.83
N GLU A 20 -1.94 2.30 14.96
CA GLU A 20 -1.32 1.00 14.69
C GLU A 20 0.10 1.12 14.12
N LEU A 21 0.28 2.10 13.23
CA LEU A 21 1.59 2.36 12.63
C LEU A 21 2.55 3.15 13.54
N TYR A 22 2.08 3.70 14.66
CA TYR A 22 2.86 4.65 15.47
C TYR A 22 4.12 4.02 16.06
N ASP A 23 4.04 2.77 16.49
CA ASP A 23 5.17 2.05 17.08
C ASP A 23 6.24 1.63 16.05
N PHE A 24 5.95 1.76 14.75
CA PHE A 24 6.90 1.48 13.67
C PHE A 24 7.76 2.70 13.29
N ARG A 25 7.64 3.80 14.02
CA ARG A 25 8.49 4.98 13.87
C ARG A 25 9.91 4.67 14.33
N VAL A 26 10.88 4.99 13.49
CA VAL A 26 12.31 4.80 13.77
C VAL A 26 13.10 6.02 13.33
N ARG A 27 14.13 6.35 14.10
CA ARG A 27 15.08 7.40 13.72
C ARG A 27 16.15 6.84 12.79
N GLY A 28 16.29 7.44 11.61
CA GLY A 28 17.29 7.07 10.61
C GLY A 28 18.69 7.60 10.94
N PRO A 29 19.73 7.15 10.21
CA PRO A 29 21.11 7.62 10.40
C PRO A 29 21.31 9.11 10.13
N ASP A 30 20.43 9.73 9.34
CA ASP A 30 20.42 11.16 9.05
C ASP A 30 19.68 11.98 10.13
N GLY A 31 19.23 11.33 11.21
CA GLY A 31 18.53 11.93 12.33
C GLY A 31 17.06 12.25 12.07
N LYS A 32 16.51 11.89 10.90
CA LYS A 32 15.08 12.06 10.56
C LYS A 32 14.25 10.86 10.99
N GLU A 33 12.94 11.06 11.09
CA GLU A 33 11.98 10.02 11.42
C GLU A 33 11.49 9.28 10.17
N TYR A 34 11.36 7.96 10.30
CA TYR A 34 10.91 7.07 9.23
C TYR A 34 9.88 6.08 9.76
N CYS A 35 8.99 5.62 8.89
CA CYS A 35 8.17 4.46 9.11
C CYS A 35 8.91 3.18 8.66
N ARG A 36 9.00 2.18 9.54
CA ARG A 36 9.57 0.88 9.22
C ARG A 36 8.65 -0.25 9.66
N VAL A 37 7.67 -0.52 8.83
CA VAL A 37 6.78 -1.69 8.97
C VAL A 37 7.51 -2.99 8.61
N PRO A 38 7.06 -4.15 9.15
CA PRO A 38 7.55 -5.45 8.74
C PRO A 38 7.22 -5.69 7.27
N VAL A 39 8.19 -6.24 6.54
CA VAL A 39 8.01 -6.64 5.13
C VAL A 39 8.27 -8.13 5.03
N TYR A 40 7.29 -8.86 4.53
CA TYR A 40 7.35 -10.30 4.31
C TYR A 40 7.46 -10.61 2.83
N ARG A 41 8.08 -11.74 2.54
CA ARG A 41 8.21 -12.25 1.18
C ARG A 41 7.28 -13.44 1.02
N GLU A 42 6.23 -13.26 0.24
CA GLU A 42 5.27 -14.32 -0.05
C GLU A 42 5.56 -14.94 -1.41
N THR A 43 5.58 -16.28 -1.46
CA THR A 43 5.81 -17.02 -2.69
C THR A 43 4.59 -17.90 -2.97
N LEU A 44 3.94 -17.65 -4.09
CA LEU A 44 2.80 -18.42 -4.55
C LEU A 44 3.24 -19.81 -5.06
N PRO A 45 2.34 -20.80 -5.14
CA PRO A 45 2.67 -22.14 -5.64
C PRO A 45 3.28 -22.17 -7.05
N ASN A 46 3.01 -21.16 -7.87
CA ASN A 46 3.60 -20.99 -9.20
C ASN A 46 5.01 -20.37 -9.18
N GLY A 47 5.61 -20.17 -8.00
CA GLY A 47 6.94 -19.60 -7.80
C GLY A 47 6.99 -18.06 -7.87
N ARG A 48 5.87 -17.37 -8.09
CA ARG A 48 5.87 -15.91 -8.14
C ARG A 48 5.93 -15.33 -6.73
N THR A 49 6.75 -14.28 -6.57
CA THR A 49 7.05 -13.72 -5.26
C THR A 49 6.69 -12.23 -5.15
N TYR A 50 6.09 -11.87 -4.02
CA TYR A 50 5.66 -10.52 -3.67
C TYR A 50 6.27 -10.08 -2.34
N GLU A 51 6.46 -8.77 -2.18
CA GLU A 51 6.79 -8.17 -0.89
C GLU A 51 5.51 -7.55 -0.35
N THR A 52 5.13 -7.95 0.86
CA THR A 52 3.88 -7.56 1.50
C THR A 52 4.15 -7.04 2.90
N THR A 53 3.27 -6.20 3.43
CA THR A 53 3.32 -5.74 4.81
C THR A 53 2.13 -6.30 5.58
N GLU A 54 2.41 -6.78 6.78
CA GLU A 54 1.47 -7.42 7.71
C GLU A 54 1.86 -6.92 9.11
N LEU A 55 0.88 -6.44 9.86
CA LEU A 55 1.07 -5.74 11.14
C LEU A 55 0.68 -6.62 12.33
N GLY A 56 0.01 -7.75 12.10
CA GLY A 56 -0.36 -8.65 13.18
C GLY A 56 -0.96 -9.95 12.70
N ARG A 57 -1.99 -10.40 13.43
CA ARG A 57 -2.84 -11.51 13.00
C ARG A 57 -4.23 -10.94 12.77
N ARG A 58 -4.79 -11.13 11.58
CA ARG A 58 -6.12 -10.69 11.21
C ARG A 58 -7.04 -11.86 10.87
N ASP A 59 -8.32 -11.56 10.69
CA ASP A 59 -9.31 -12.55 10.27
C ASP A 59 -9.07 -12.97 8.80
N GLU A 60 -8.47 -12.07 8.01
CA GLU A 60 -8.14 -12.24 6.60
C GLU A 60 -6.91 -13.12 6.34
N ASP A 61 -6.10 -13.45 7.35
CA ASP A 61 -4.86 -14.22 7.20
C ASP A 61 -5.12 -15.66 6.73
N ASN A 62 -6.21 -16.24 7.24
CA ASN A 62 -6.59 -17.63 7.00
C ASN A 62 -7.82 -17.68 6.09
N PHE A 63 -7.71 -17.06 4.93
CA PHE A 63 -8.80 -16.95 3.98
C PHE A 63 -8.87 -18.14 3.01
N GLY A 64 -10.07 -18.68 2.79
CA GLY A 64 -10.34 -19.68 1.77
C GLY A 64 -10.29 -21.14 2.26
N PRO A 65 -10.24 -22.12 1.34
CA PRO A 65 -10.00 -21.97 -0.11
C PRO A 65 -11.19 -21.38 -0.90
N VAL A 66 -10.90 -20.76 -2.04
CA VAL A 66 -11.90 -20.23 -2.99
C VAL A 66 -11.57 -20.65 -4.42
N THR A 67 -12.57 -21.14 -5.15
CA THR A 67 -12.47 -21.41 -6.59
C THR A 67 -12.83 -20.15 -7.36
N ILE A 68 -11.90 -19.64 -8.16
CA ILE A 68 -12.11 -18.46 -9.00
C ILE A 68 -12.85 -18.90 -10.27
N PRO A 69 -14.03 -18.31 -10.58
CA PRO A 69 -14.74 -18.63 -11.81
C PRO A 69 -13.94 -18.18 -13.04
N PRO A 70 -14.23 -18.74 -14.23
CA PRO A 70 -13.67 -18.24 -15.48
C PRO A 70 -13.87 -16.73 -15.63
N ASP A 71 -12.94 -16.07 -16.31
CA ASP A 71 -12.98 -14.62 -16.58
C ASP A 71 -13.03 -13.72 -15.33
N HIS A 72 -12.54 -14.21 -14.20
CA HIS A 72 -12.39 -13.43 -12.96
C HIS A 72 -10.96 -13.48 -12.43
N VAL A 73 -10.62 -12.51 -11.59
CA VAL A 73 -9.35 -12.43 -10.88
C VAL A 73 -9.58 -12.29 -9.37
N TRP A 74 -8.66 -12.83 -8.59
CA TRP A 74 -8.57 -12.58 -7.16
C TRP A 74 -7.52 -11.48 -6.92
N LEU A 75 -7.91 -10.40 -6.25
CA LEU A 75 -7.06 -9.23 -6.04
C LEU A 75 -6.73 -9.10 -4.56
N MET A 76 -5.46 -8.82 -4.25
CA MET A 76 -4.97 -8.60 -2.89
C MET A 76 -4.01 -7.42 -2.88
N GLY A 77 -4.08 -6.60 -1.83
CA GLY A 77 -3.15 -5.49 -1.64
C GLY A 77 -1.78 -5.95 -1.14
N ASP A 78 -0.75 -5.14 -1.42
CA ASP A 78 0.58 -5.36 -0.85
C ASP A 78 0.62 -5.02 0.65
N ASN A 79 -0.20 -4.05 1.10
CA ASN A 79 -0.41 -3.80 2.53
C ASN A 79 -1.61 -4.61 3.02
N ARG A 80 -1.37 -5.80 3.58
CA ARG A 80 -2.39 -6.83 3.76
C ARG A 80 -3.47 -6.47 4.77
N ASP A 81 -3.08 -5.83 5.86
CA ASP A 81 -3.98 -5.46 6.96
C ASP A 81 -4.78 -4.18 6.68
N ASP A 82 -4.27 -3.33 5.79
CA ASP A 82 -4.96 -2.13 5.33
C ASP A 82 -5.45 -2.25 3.88
N SER A 83 -5.88 -3.44 3.48
CA SER A 83 -6.45 -3.66 2.15
C SER A 83 -7.87 -4.20 2.20
N ALA A 84 -8.81 -3.37 1.75
CA ALA A 84 -10.19 -3.78 1.47
C ALA A 84 -10.27 -4.53 0.13
N ASP A 85 -9.61 -5.68 0.06
CA ASP A 85 -9.44 -6.47 -1.16
C ASP A 85 -10.48 -7.59 -1.33
N SER A 86 -10.21 -8.60 -2.17
CA SER A 86 -11.15 -9.71 -2.43
C SER A 86 -11.48 -10.54 -1.19
N ARG A 87 -10.62 -10.55 -0.16
CA ARG A 87 -10.86 -11.25 1.11
C ARG A 87 -11.93 -10.56 1.95
N VAL A 88 -12.07 -9.24 1.79
CA VAL A 88 -12.92 -8.41 2.64
C VAL A 88 -14.33 -8.33 2.04
N PRO A 89 -15.40 -8.52 2.83
CA PRO A 89 -16.76 -8.44 2.33
C PRO A 89 -17.16 -7.01 1.95
N THR A 90 -18.11 -6.86 1.02
CA THR A 90 -18.56 -5.54 0.53
C THR A 90 -19.18 -4.65 1.61
N TRP A 91 -19.82 -5.23 2.63
CA TRP A 91 -20.34 -4.47 3.77
C TRP A 91 -19.24 -3.86 4.64
N ASN A 92 -18.01 -4.38 4.53
CA ASN A 92 -16.80 -3.83 5.13
C ASN A 92 -15.88 -3.18 4.07
N GLN A 93 -16.47 -2.59 3.01
CA GLN A 93 -15.78 -1.83 1.96
C GLN A 93 -14.84 -2.65 1.06
N GLY A 94 -14.80 -3.98 1.21
CA GLY A 94 -13.98 -4.85 0.37
C GLY A 94 -14.57 -5.13 -1.01
N LEU A 95 -13.82 -5.88 -1.82
CA LEU A 95 -14.28 -6.33 -3.14
C LEU A 95 -15.29 -7.48 -3.05
N GLY A 96 -15.37 -8.18 -1.91
CA GLY A 96 -16.36 -9.22 -1.64
C GLY A 96 -16.22 -10.50 -2.45
N GLY A 97 -15.03 -10.77 -2.99
CA GLY A 97 -14.74 -11.97 -3.75
C GLY A 97 -14.01 -11.71 -5.06
N PRO A 98 -14.11 -12.65 -6.03
CA PRO A 98 -13.47 -12.51 -7.33
C PRO A 98 -14.05 -11.34 -8.13
N VAL A 99 -13.18 -10.60 -8.82
CA VAL A 99 -13.54 -9.45 -9.66
C VAL A 99 -13.62 -9.88 -11.12
N PRO A 100 -14.72 -9.58 -11.84
CA PRO A 100 -14.83 -9.85 -13.27
C PRO A 100 -13.74 -9.13 -14.07
N TRP A 101 -13.18 -9.81 -15.08
CA TRP A 101 -12.08 -9.28 -15.90
C TRP A 101 -12.45 -7.98 -16.62
N GLU A 102 -13.71 -7.84 -17.04
CA GLU A 102 -14.24 -6.64 -17.69
C GLU A 102 -14.20 -5.38 -16.80
N ASN A 103 -14.10 -5.55 -15.48
CA ASN A 103 -13.95 -4.44 -14.53
C ASN A 103 -12.49 -3.96 -14.40
N ILE A 104 -11.53 -4.63 -15.06
CA ILE A 104 -10.12 -4.29 -14.99
C ILE A 104 -9.78 -3.25 -16.06
N GLY A 105 -9.61 -1.99 -15.63
CA GLY A 105 -9.27 -0.89 -16.53
C GLY A 105 -7.85 -0.95 -17.12
N GLY A 106 -6.94 -1.68 -16.49
CA GLY A 106 -5.57 -1.85 -17.00
C GLY A 106 -4.55 -2.21 -15.92
N ARG A 107 -3.27 -2.20 -16.32
CA ARG A 107 -2.13 -2.48 -15.43
C ARG A 107 -1.36 -1.21 -15.15
N ALA A 108 -1.00 -0.99 -13.89
CA ALA A 108 -0.05 0.07 -13.51
C ALA A 108 1.38 -0.32 -13.94
N GLU A 109 2.07 0.54 -14.69
CA GLU A 109 3.40 0.25 -15.28
C GLU A 109 4.53 1.10 -14.67
N PHE A 110 4.24 2.33 -14.22
CA PHE A 110 5.22 3.24 -13.63
C PHE A 110 4.55 4.25 -12.69
N ILE A 111 5.36 4.86 -11.82
CA ILE A 111 4.91 5.96 -10.94
C ILE A 111 5.03 7.28 -11.71
N THR A 112 3.92 7.97 -12.00
CA THR A 112 3.97 9.26 -12.71
C THR A 112 4.64 10.36 -11.86
N PHE A 113 4.15 10.55 -10.63
CA PHE A 113 4.72 11.49 -9.66
C PHE A 113 4.43 11.02 -8.22
N SER A 114 5.14 11.59 -7.24
CA SER A 114 4.92 11.32 -5.82
C SER A 114 5.25 12.56 -5.00
N LEU A 115 4.32 12.99 -4.15
CA LEU A 115 4.40 14.22 -3.37
C LEU A 115 4.30 13.92 -1.87
N ASP A 116 4.93 14.74 -1.04
CA ASP A 116 4.95 14.60 0.42
C ASP A 116 3.75 15.27 1.14
N GLY A 117 2.93 16.03 0.40
CA GLY A 117 1.73 16.69 0.90
C GLY A 117 1.92 18.17 1.27
N SER A 118 3.13 18.71 1.13
CA SER A 118 3.41 20.13 1.41
C SER A 118 3.02 21.10 0.29
N THR A 119 2.40 20.61 -0.78
CA THR A 119 2.00 21.44 -1.94
C THR A 119 0.92 22.44 -1.60
N VAL A 120 1.07 23.67 -2.09
CA VAL A 120 0.05 24.72 -2.02
C VAL A 120 -0.49 24.99 -3.42
N TRP A 121 -1.81 24.84 -3.62
CA TRP A 121 -2.42 24.82 -4.96
C TRP A 121 -2.13 26.08 -5.79
N TRP A 122 -2.04 27.25 -5.17
CA TRP A 122 -1.79 28.52 -5.85
C TRP A 122 -0.31 28.83 -6.05
N ASN A 123 0.60 28.09 -5.39
CA ASN A 123 2.04 28.30 -5.50
C ASN A 123 2.71 27.10 -6.17
N PRO A 124 2.87 27.10 -7.52
CA PRO A 124 3.42 25.97 -8.25
C PRO A 124 4.88 25.66 -7.89
N LEU A 125 5.65 26.60 -7.32
CA LEU A 125 7.02 26.33 -6.86
C LEU A 125 7.04 25.25 -5.78
N THR A 126 6.06 25.26 -4.87
CA THR A 126 5.96 24.27 -3.79
C THR A 126 5.73 22.84 -4.31
N TRP A 127 5.27 22.69 -5.56
CA TRP A 127 5.00 21.37 -6.15
C TRP A 127 6.28 20.68 -6.56
N PHE A 128 7.27 21.45 -7.01
CA PHE A 128 8.60 20.94 -7.31
C PHE A 128 9.36 20.59 -6.03
N GLU A 129 9.20 21.39 -4.97
CA GLU A 129 9.83 21.16 -3.67
C GLU A 129 9.25 19.93 -2.95
N ALA A 130 7.93 19.74 -3.02
CA ALA A 130 7.23 18.60 -2.42
C ALA A 130 7.49 17.25 -3.13
N LEU A 131 8.20 17.26 -4.26
CA LEU A 131 8.42 16.06 -5.07
C LEU A 131 9.36 15.08 -4.35
N ARG A 132 8.87 13.87 -4.09
CA ARG A 132 9.70 12.77 -3.58
C ARG A 132 10.59 12.23 -4.71
N HIS A 133 11.73 12.88 -4.90
CA HIS A 133 12.73 12.52 -5.91
C HIS A 133 13.12 11.03 -5.81
N GLY A 134 13.29 10.38 -6.96
CA GLY A 134 13.63 8.94 -7.04
C GLY A 134 12.42 7.98 -7.06
N ARG A 135 11.19 8.49 -6.90
CA ARG A 135 9.97 7.70 -7.13
C ARG A 135 9.35 7.94 -8.50
N ALA A 136 9.28 9.20 -8.93
CA ALA A 136 8.71 9.57 -10.22
C ALA A 136 9.48 8.91 -11.38
N GLY A 137 8.76 8.41 -12.37
CA GLY A 137 9.29 7.68 -13.53
C GLY A 137 9.75 6.24 -13.24
N LYS A 138 9.70 5.77 -11.99
CA LYS A 138 10.14 4.42 -11.65
C LYS A 138 9.16 3.38 -12.22
N SER A 139 9.69 2.41 -12.96
CA SER A 139 8.91 1.26 -13.44
C SER A 139 8.49 0.36 -12.28
N LEU A 140 7.28 -0.20 -12.39
CA LEU A 140 6.74 -1.22 -11.50
C LEU A 140 7.05 -2.63 -11.97
N ARG A 141 7.73 -2.78 -13.12
CA ARG A 141 8.26 -4.07 -13.56
C ARG A 141 9.52 -4.38 -12.74
N LYS A 142 9.56 -5.58 -12.13
CA LYS A 142 10.83 -6.17 -11.70
C LYS A 142 11.58 -6.57 -12.98
N SER A 143 12.78 -6.03 -13.19
CA SER A 143 13.69 -6.46 -14.28
C SER A 143 14.20 -7.86 -14.03
#